data_AF-A0A7Y5IG23-F1
#
_entry.id   AF-A0A7Y5IG23-F1
#
_cell.length_a   1.000
_cell.length_b   1.000
_cell.length_c   1.000
_cell.angle_alpha   90.00
_cell.angle_beta   90.00
_cell.angle_gamma   90.00
#
_symmetry.space_group_name_H-M   'P 1'
#
loop_
_entity.id
_entity.type
_entity.pdbx_description
1 polymer ?
#
loop_
_entity_poly.entity_id
_entity_poly.type
_entity_poly.pdbx_seq_one_letter_code
_entity_poly.pdbx_strand_id
1 'polypeptide(L)'
;WLNMEAEQYVKAMEFFKAVAVNRTDEIAAEAQYAVGLAFQSQKNFSEAIVNYMRVRYVFPAAAVWIGRSYFNLGECYERTNQVQKAKESYTFVVKQNKVADLVPAAEKKLKSLEQL
;
A
#
# COMPACT_ATOMS: atom_id res chain seq x y z
N TRP A 1 -24.86 3.28 2.79
CA TRP A 1 -23.62 3.15 2.00
C TRP A 1 -22.42 3.81 2.68
N LEU A 2 -22.52 5.00 3.29
CA LEU A 2 -21.44 5.62 4.10
C LEU A 2 -21.06 4.88 5.41
N ASN A 3 -21.97 4.11 6.01
CA ASN A 3 -21.73 3.50 7.33
C ASN A 3 -20.77 2.31 7.32
N MET A 4 -20.68 1.52 6.25
CA MET A 4 -19.80 0.34 6.23
C MET A 4 -18.31 0.71 6.09
N GLU A 5 -18.00 1.80 5.39
CA GLU A 5 -16.63 2.27 5.19
C GLU A 5 -16.07 2.91 6.47
N ALA A 6 -16.90 3.68 7.18
CA ALA A 6 -16.56 4.21 8.50
C ALA A 6 -16.36 3.08 9.53
N GLU A 7 -17.15 2.00 9.44
CA GLU A 7 -17.02 0.86 10.35
C GLU A 7 -15.71 0.08 10.13
N GLN A 8 -15.27 -0.08 8.87
CA GLN A 8 -13.96 -0.68 8.59
C GLN A 8 -12.80 0.21 9.06
N TYR A 9 -12.95 1.53 8.94
CA TYR A 9 -11.97 2.49 9.47
C TYR A 9 -11.87 2.43 10.99
N VAL A 10 -13.01 2.40 11.69
CA VAL A 10 -13.05 2.26 13.16
C VAL A 10 -12.45 0.93 13.59
N LYS A 11 -12.78 -0.17 12.90
CA LYS A 11 -12.16 -1.49 13.17
C LYS A 11 -10.65 -1.44 12.96
N ALA A 12 -10.18 -0.86 11.86
CA ALA A 12 -8.74 -0.70 11.63
C ALA A 12 -8.10 0.10 12.76
N MET A 13 -8.67 1.23 13.16
CA MET A 13 -8.20 2.06 14.28
C MET A 13 -8.22 1.34 15.63
N GLU A 14 -9.24 0.53 15.92
CA GLU A 14 -9.33 -0.28 17.13
C GLU A 14 -8.29 -1.40 17.13
N PHE A 15 -8.08 -2.06 15.97
CA PHE A 15 -6.97 -2.98 15.77
C PHE A 15 -5.62 -2.30 15.99
N PHE A 16 -5.39 -1.07 15.49
CA PHE A 16 -4.16 -0.33 15.80
C PHE A 16 -4.00 -0.04 17.27
N LYS A 17 -5.06 0.40 17.97
CA LYS A 17 -4.97 0.66 19.41
C LYS A 17 -4.61 -0.59 20.20
N ALA A 18 -5.09 -1.76 19.78
CA ALA A 18 -4.76 -3.04 20.41
C ALA A 18 -3.32 -3.51 20.13
N VAL A 19 -2.78 -3.20 18.94
CA VAL A 19 -1.44 -3.65 18.50
C VAL A 19 -0.32 -2.68 18.88
N ALA A 20 -0.63 -1.38 19.01
CA ALA A 20 0.32 -0.29 19.25
C ALA A 20 1.04 -0.31 20.61
N VAL A 21 0.84 -1.35 21.44
CA VAL A 21 1.47 -1.39 22.77
C VAL A 21 2.92 -1.92 22.73
N ASN A 22 3.36 -2.75 21.76
CA ASN A 22 4.80 -3.04 21.60
C ASN A 22 5.23 -3.93 20.42
N ARG A 23 4.54 -3.93 19.27
CA ARG A 23 4.88 -4.88 18.20
C ARG A 23 5.08 -4.21 16.84
N THR A 24 6.33 -4.26 16.37
CA THR A 24 6.74 -4.03 14.97
C THR A 24 6.54 -5.29 14.14
N ASP A 25 5.50 -6.08 14.42
CA ASP A 25 5.27 -7.37 13.80
C ASP A 25 4.46 -7.25 12.50
N GLU A 26 4.43 -8.35 11.73
CA GLU A 26 3.74 -8.44 10.44
C GLU A 26 2.25 -8.03 10.52
N ILE A 27 1.61 -8.21 11.67
CA ILE A 27 0.20 -7.86 11.90
C ILE A 27 0.01 -6.34 11.91
N ALA A 28 0.91 -5.61 12.57
CA ALA A 28 0.87 -4.14 12.56
C ALA A 28 1.09 -3.57 11.15
N ALA A 29 1.96 -4.21 10.36
CA ALA A 29 2.20 -3.84 8.97
C ALA A 29 0.99 -4.11 8.07
N GLU A 30 0.32 -5.26 8.25
CA GLU A 30 -0.94 -5.59 7.58
C GLU A 30 -2.02 -4.55 7.86
N ALA A 31 -2.21 -4.20 9.13
CA ALA A 31 -3.19 -3.19 9.52
C ALA A 31 -2.87 -1.84 8.85
N GLN A 32 -1.60 -1.38 8.89
CA GLN A 32 -1.18 -0.12 8.27
C GLN A 32 -1.39 -0.11 6.76
N TYR A 33 -1.18 -1.24 6.10
CA TYR A 33 -1.53 -1.44 4.71
C TYR A 33 -3.05 -1.36 4.48
N ALA A 34 -3.86 -1.97 5.34
CA ALA A 34 -5.34 -1.93 5.25
C ALA A 34 -5.91 -0.50 5.36
N VAL A 35 -5.28 0.38 6.14
CA VAL A 35 -5.65 1.82 6.15
C VAL A 35 -5.39 2.49 4.81
N GLY A 36 -4.25 2.18 4.17
CA GLY A 36 -3.95 2.65 2.83
C GLY A 36 -5.02 2.22 1.82
N LEU A 37 -5.45 0.96 1.88
CA LEU A 37 -6.54 0.43 1.06
C LEU A 37 -7.86 1.18 1.30
N ALA A 38 -8.19 1.47 2.55
CA ALA A 38 -9.42 2.19 2.91
C ALA A 38 -9.45 3.63 2.35
N PHE A 39 -8.32 4.33 2.36
CA PHE A 39 -8.23 5.65 1.72
C PHE A 39 -8.25 5.54 0.19
N GLN A 40 -7.60 4.52 -0.38
CA GLN A 40 -7.59 4.29 -1.83
C GLN A 40 -9.00 3.98 -2.36
N SER A 41 -9.81 3.18 -1.64
CA SER A 41 -11.19 2.87 -2.05
C SER A 41 -12.08 4.11 -2.05
N GLN A 42 -11.83 5.05 -1.13
CA GLN A 42 -12.47 6.37 -1.09
C GLN A 42 -11.93 7.34 -2.15
N LYS A 43 -11.03 6.90 -3.04
CA LYS A 43 -10.30 7.72 -4.03
C LYS A 43 -9.47 8.85 -3.40
N ASN A 44 -9.22 8.76 -2.09
CA ASN A 44 -8.35 9.68 -1.39
C ASN A 44 -6.88 9.21 -1.55
N PHE A 45 -6.35 9.39 -2.75
CA PHE A 45 -5.05 8.84 -3.13
C PHE A 45 -3.88 9.46 -2.38
N SER A 46 -3.96 10.73 -1.99
CA SER A 46 -2.93 11.40 -1.20
C SER A 46 -2.74 10.75 0.16
N GLU A 47 -3.85 10.48 0.86
CA GLU A 47 -3.83 9.84 2.18
C GLU A 47 -3.49 8.36 2.07
N ALA A 48 -3.91 7.69 1.00
CA ALA A 48 -3.50 6.31 0.71
C ALA A 48 -1.97 6.21 0.56
N ILE A 49 -1.36 7.12 -0.21
CA ILE A 49 0.10 7.18 -0.39
C ILE A 49 0.82 7.31 0.96
N VAL A 50 0.37 8.22 1.83
CA VAL A 50 0.98 8.40 3.16
C VAL A 50 0.93 7.11 3.97
N ASN A 51 -0.20 6.42 3.98
CA ASN A 51 -0.38 5.19 4.76
C ASN A 51 0.42 4.01 4.20
N TYR A 52 0.50 3.86 2.88
CA TYR A 52 1.36 2.84 2.28
C TYR A 52 2.85 3.11 2.52
N MET A 53 3.29 4.36 2.46
CA MET A 53 4.68 4.72 2.76
C MET A 53 5.05 4.40 4.21
N ARG A 54 4.14 4.63 5.16
CA ARG A 54 4.36 4.27 6.58
C ARG A 54 4.71 2.80 6.77
N VAL A 55 4.16 1.88 5.97
CA VAL A 55 4.46 0.45 6.08
C VAL A 55 5.96 0.19 6.00
N ARG A 56 6.65 0.82 5.04
CA ARG A 56 8.10 0.67 4.87
C ARG A 56 8.91 1.29 6.01
N TYR A 57 8.52 2.46 6.49
CA TYR A 57 9.31 3.19 7.49
C TYR A 57 9.13 2.65 8.91
N VAL A 58 7.90 2.23 9.25
CA VAL A 58 7.56 1.77 10.60
C VAL A 58 7.78 0.26 10.76
N PHE A 59 7.59 -0.52 9.68
CA PHE A 59 7.70 -1.98 9.71
C PHE A 59 8.71 -2.48 8.68
N PRO A 60 10.00 -2.11 8.79
CA PRO A 60 11.01 -2.43 7.77
C PRO A 60 11.26 -3.94 7.59
N ALA A 61 10.89 -4.77 8.57
CA ALA A 61 10.99 -6.23 8.49
C ALA A 61 9.82 -6.89 7.73
N ALA A 62 8.71 -6.18 7.53
CA ALA A 62 7.46 -6.72 6.96
C ALA A 62 7.50 -6.76 5.42
N ALA A 63 8.43 -7.52 4.87
CA ALA A 63 8.79 -7.46 3.45
C ALA A 63 7.61 -7.73 2.49
N VAL A 64 6.68 -8.59 2.89
CA VAL A 64 5.47 -8.90 2.11
C VAL A 64 4.54 -7.68 2.06
N TRP A 65 4.25 -7.05 3.21
CA TRP A 65 3.39 -5.87 3.27
C TRP A 65 4.01 -4.64 2.62
N ILE A 66 5.34 -4.51 2.71
CA ILE A 66 6.07 -3.50 1.93
C ILE A 66 5.84 -3.75 0.43
N GLY A 67 6.01 -4.98 -0.06
CA GLY A 67 5.75 -5.33 -1.46
C GLY A 67 4.33 -4.98 -1.92
N ARG A 68 3.31 -5.37 -1.15
CA ARG A 68 1.89 -5.04 -1.45
C ARG A 68 1.64 -3.53 -1.44
N SER A 69 2.21 -2.82 -0.47
CA SER A 69 2.11 -1.35 -0.36
C SER A 69 2.73 -0.65 -1.57
N TYR A 70 3.87 -1.13 -2.06
CA TYR A 70 4.52 -0.55 -3.24
C TYR A 70 3.74 -0.79 -4.53
N PHE A 71 3.04 -1.91 -4.66
CA PHE A 71 2.15 -2.12 -5.79
C PHE A 71 1.02 -1.07 -5.79
N ASN A 72 0.34 -0.89 -4.66
CA ASN A 72 -0.76 0.07 -4.55
C ASN A 72 -0.29 1.54 -4.58
N LEU A 73 0.93 1.83 -4.11
CA LEU A 73 1.58 3.13 -4.34
C LEU A 73 1.69 3.42 -5.83
N GLY A 74 2.10 2.43 -6.63
CA GLY A 74 2.13 2.53 -8.09
C GLY A 74 0.77 2.98 -8.65
N GLU A 75 -0.31 2.32 -8.23
CA GLU A 75 -1.66 2.66 -8.68
C GLU A 75 -2.09 4.07 -8.23
N CYS A 76 -1.80 4.44 -6.99
CA CYS A 76 -2.13 5.77 -6.46
C CYS A 76 -1.33 6.87 -7.19
N TYR A 77 -0.08 6.60 -7.54
CA TYR A 77 0.74 7.53 -8.31
C TYR A 77 0.25 7.66 -9.75
N GLU A 78 -0.22 6.58 -10.40
CA GLU A 78 -0.91 6.69 -11.70
C GLU A 78 -2.15 7.60 -11.59
N ARG A 79 -2.98 7.41 -10.55
CA ARG A 79 -4.21 8.20 -10.32
C ARG A 79 -3.96 9.68 -10.02
N THR A 80 -2.79 10.00 -9.48
CA THR A 80 -2.36 11.37 -9.19
C THR A 80 -1.41 11.94 -10.26
N ASN A 81 -1.30 11.28 -11.41
CA ASN A 81 -0.48 11.68 -12.56
C ASN A 81 1.03 11.79 -12.25
N GLN A 82 1.52 11.09 -11.23
CA GLN A 82 2.93 11.01 -10.84
C GLN A 82 3.59 9.80 -11.50
N VAL A 83 3.61 9.77 -12.83
CA VAL A 83 4.03 8.61 -13.64
C VAL A 83 5.42 8.07 -13.25
N GLN A 84 6.38 8.95 -13.00
CA GLN A 84 7.74 8.54 -12.63
C GLN A 84 7.76 7.77 -11.30
N LYS A 85 7.03 8.24 -10.29
CA LYS A 85 6.92 7.55 -9.00
C LYS A 85 6.14 6.23 -9.12
N ALA A 86 5.17 6.17 -10.03
CA ALA A 86 4.47 4.91 -10.33
C ALA A 86 5.44 3.86 -10.89
N LYS A 87 6.27 4.23 -11.87
CA LYS A 87 7.32 3.36 -12.45
C LYS A 87 8.30 2.87 -11.39
N GLU A 88 8.79 3.77 -10.53
CA GLU A 88 9.68 3.42 -9.41
C GLU A 88 9.03 2.43 -8.45
N SER A 89 7.75 2.63 -8.14
CA SER A 89 7.01 1.78 -7.21
C SER A 89 6.83 0.36 -7.77
N TYR A 90 6.42 0.22 -9.04
CA TYR A 90 6.32 -1.08 -9.69
C TYR A 90 7.68 -1.76 -9.87
N THR A 91 8.70 -0.99 -10.22
CA THR A 91 10.09 -1.51 -10.33
C THR A 91 10.55 -2.09 -9.01
N PHE A 92 10.21 -1.44 -7.89
CA PHE A 92 10.52 -1.96 -6.55
C PHE A 92 9.86 -3.32 -6.30
N VAL A 93 8.57 -3.49 -6.64
CA VAL A 93 7.84 -4.76 -6.49
C VAL A 93 8.53 -5.88 -7.25
N VAL A 94 8.87 -5.63 -8.52
CA VAL A 94 9.56 -6.60 -9.39
C VAL A 94 10.94 -6.96 -8.85
N LYS A 95 11.74 -5.97 -8.43
CA LYS A 95 13.10 -6.20 -7.93
C LYS A 95 13.14 -6.95 -6.60
N GLN A 96 12.24 -6.62 -5.68
CA GLN A 96 12.23 -7.26 -4.36
C GLN A 96 11.69 -8.68 -4.42
N ASN A 97 10.74 -8.95 -5.33
CA ASN A 97 10.12 -10.26 -5.54
C ASN A 97 9.65 -10.92 -4.23
N LYS A 98 9.08 -10.12 -3.31
CA LYS A 98 8.51 -10.59 -2.03
C LYS A 98 7.02 -10.93 -2.12
N VAL A 99 6.41 -10.57 -3.24
CA VAL A 99 4.98 -10.74 -3.56
C VAL A 99 4.89 -11.32 -4.97
N ALA A 100 5.27 -12.59 -5.13
CA ALA A 100 5.37 -13.25 -6.43
C ALA A 100 4.05 -13.24 -7.21
N ASP A 101 2.91 -13.21 -6.51
CA ASP A 101 1.56 -13.04 -7.06
C ASP A 101 1.38 -11.69 -7.78
N LEU A 102 2.05 -10.64 -7.32
CA LEU A 102 1.92 -9.27 -7.86
C LEU A 102 2.98 -8.92 -8.91
N VAL A 103 4.08 -9.66 -9.00
CA VAL A 103 5.18 -9.36 -9.94
C VAL A 103 4.70 -9.31 -11.40
N PRO A 104 3.94 -10.29 -11.93
CA PRO A 104 3.47 -10.23 -13.32
C PRO A 104 2.57 -9.01 -13.60
N ALA A 105 1.74 -8.63 -12.62
CA ALA A 105 0.89 -7.45 -12.73
C ALA A 105 1.73 -6.16 -12.73
N ALA A 106 2.75 -6.09 -11.87
CA ALA A 106 3.66 -4.94 -11.78
C ALA A 106 4.47 -4.76 -13.08
N GLU A 107 4.96 -5.84 -13.68
CA GLU A 107 5.65 -5.80 -14.97
C GLU A 107 4.75 -5.31 -16.09
N LYS A 108 3.50 -5.81 -16.15
CA LYS A 108 2.52 -5.34 -17.14
C LYS A 108 2.24 -3.85 -16.99
N LYS A 109 2.06 -3.38 -15.76
CA LYS A 109 1.87 -1.95 -15.44
C LYS A 109 3.08 -1.13 -15.88
N LEU A 110 4.30 -1.56 -15.53
CA LEU A 110 5.53 -0.87 -15.90
C LEU A 110 5.65 -0.69 -17.44
N LYS A 111 5.45 -1.77 -18.20
CA LYS A 111 5.47 -1.73 -19.67
C LYS A 111 4.45 -0.75 -20.24
N SER A 112 3.24 -0.71 -19.67
CA SER A 112 2.22 0.24 -20.13
C SER A 112 2.59 1.70 -19.88
N LEU A 113 3.32 1.98 -18.79
CA LEU A 113 3.76 3.34 -18.45
C LEU A 113 4.99 3.79 -19.26
N GLU A 114 5.79 2.85 -19.78
CA GLU A 114 6.94 3.15 -20.65
C GLU A 114 6.53 3.57 -22.06
N GLN A 115 5.29 3.29 -22.45
CA GLN A 115 4.72 3.64 -23.75
C GLN A 115 3.99 5.01 -23.75
N LEU A 116 3.90 5.65 -22.58
CA LEU A 116 3.37 7.01 -22.38
C LEU A 116 4.51 8.03 -22.39
#